data_AF-A0A820K790-F1
#
_entry.id   AF-A0A820K790-F1
#
_cell.length_a   1.000
_cell.length_b   1.000
_cell.length_c   1.000
_cell.angle_alpha   90.00
_cell.angle_beta   90.00
_cell.angle_gamma   90.00
#
_symmetry.space_group_name_H-M   'P 1'
#
loop_
_entity.id
_entity.type
_entity.pdbx_description
1 polymer ?
#
loop_
_entity_poly.entity_id
_entity_poly.type
_entity_poly.pdbx_seq_one_letter_code
_entity_poly.pdbx_strand_id
1 'polypeptide(L)'
;MSTTTSHPFDQTLASAYVNLADERLGAQALANSDEFFAPASRMLNSASAVFHAGRYDDHGQYMEGWETRRKRVAGYDWCSVQLGLPGQI
;
A
#
# COMPACT_ATOMS: atom_id res chain seq x y z
N MET A 1 -25.34 -6.64 7.98
CA MET A 1 -24.20 -6.46 8.90
C MET A 1 -23.11 -7.40 8.42
N SER A 2 -22.21 -6.93 7.55
CA SER A 2 -21.20 -7.80 6.94
C SER A 2 -20.06 -8.01 7.94
N THR A 3 -19.82 -9.26 8.30
CA THR A 3 -18.72 -9.68 9.16
C THR A 3 -17.42 -9.45 8.41
N THR A 4 -16.67 -8.42 8.78
CA THR A 4 -15.25 -8.30 8.39
C THR A 4 -14.54 -9.53 8.93
N THR A 5 -14.29 -10.52 8.09
CA THR A 5 -13.31 -11.57 8.38
C THR A 5 -11.96 -10.86 8.44
N SER A 6 -11.54 -10.46 9.65
CA SER A 6 -10.17 -10.05 9.88
C SER A 6 -9.32 -11.28 9.60
N HIS A 7 -8.71 -11.35 8.42
CA HIS A 7 -7.54 -12.21 8.27
C HIS A 7 -6.52 -11.68 9.27
N PRO A 8 -6.19 -12.43 10.34
CA PRO A 8 -5.16 -11.98 11.23
C PRO A 8 -3.88 -11.93 10.39
N PHE A 9 -3.35 -10.73 10.20
CA PHE A 9 -1.93 -10.60 9.87
C PHE A 9 -1.21 -11.45 10.90
N ASP A 10 -0.48 -12.48 10.45
CA ASP A 10 0.14 -13.41 11.38
C ASP A 10 1.20 -12.65 12.18
N GLN A 11 0.83 -12.24 13.40
CA GLN A 11 1.72 -11.51 14.29
C GLN A 11 2.98 -12.31 14.61
N THR A 12 2.94 -13.63 14.43
CA THR A 12 4.11 -14.52 14.54
C THR A 12 5.13 -14.22 13.44
N LEU A 13 4.70 -14.04 12.19
CA LEU A 13 5.60 -13.65 11.10
C LEU A 13 6.11 -12.22 11.28
N ALA A 14 5.23 -11.31 11.69
CA ALA A 14 5.56 -9.90 11.93
C ALA A 14 6.63 -9.70 13.01
N SER A 15 6.66 -10.61 13.99
CA SER A 15 7.65 -10.59 15.09
C SER A 15 8.92 -11.38 14.76
N ALA A 16 8.85 -12.36 13.86
CA ALA A 16 9.98 -13.20 13.48
C ALA A 16 10.80 -12.64 12.30
N TYR A 17 10.19 -11.84 11.42
CA TYR A 17 10.81 -11.34 10.20
C TYR A 17 10.72 -9.83 10.06
N VAL A 18 11.66 -9.28 9.28
CA VAL A 18 11.69 -7.85 8.94
C VAL A 18 10.84 -7.61 7.70
N ASN A 19 9.98 -6.59 7.75
CA ASN A 19 9.30 -6.10 6.55
C ASN A 19 10.30 -5.30 5.68
N LEU A 20 10.88 -5.94 4.66
CA LEU A 20 11.85 -5.29 3.76
C LEU A 20 11.23 -4.19 2.87
N ALA A 21 9.90 -4.14 2.77
CA ALA A 21 9.15 -3.11 2.06
C ALA A 21 8.72 -1.94 2.98
N ASP A 22 9.18 -1.91 4.23
CA ASP A 22 8.91 -0.81 5.16
C ASP A 22 9.68 0.45 4.77
N GLU A 23 8.98 1.58 4.59
CA GLU A 23 9.59 2.86 4.24
C GLU A 23 10.68 3.31 5.22
N ARG A 24 10.63 2.87 6.50
CA ARG A 24 11.62 3.22 7.53
C ARG A 24 12.99 2.60 7.25
N LEU A 25 13.03 1.55 6.42
CA LEU A 25 14.26 0.95 5.90
C LEU A 25 14.71 1.58 4.58
N GLY A 26 13.97 2.57 4.06
CA GLY A 26 14.25 3.23 2.79
C GLY A 26 13.63 2.54 1.57
N ALA A 27 12.63 1.66 1.76
CA ALA A 27 11.89 1.06 0.67
C ALA A 27 11.14 2.13 -0.16
N GLN A 28 11.09 1.97 -1.48
CA GLN A 28 10.54 2.97 -2.40
C GLN A 28 9.72 2.33 -3.51
N ALA A 29 8.57 2.94 -3.83
CA ALA A 29 7.86 2.64 -5.07
C ALA A 29 8.59 3.33 -6.23
N LEU A 30 9.14 2.55 -7.16
CA LEU A 30 9.95 3.05 -8.28
C LEU A 30 9.11 3.42 -9.50
N ALA A 31 8.10 2.60 -9.78
CA ALA A 31 7.22 2.75 -10.93
C ALA A 31 5.90 2.06 -10.65
N ASN A 32 4.84 2.55 -11.27
CA ASN A 32 3.51 1.96 -11.19
C ASN A 32 2.75 2.11 -12.51
N SER A 33 1.66 1.37 -12.65
CA SER A 33 0.78 1.44 -13.82
C SER A 33 -0.14 2.67 -13.81
N ASP A 34 -0.56 3.11 -12.63
CA ASP A 34 -1.45 4.24 -12.39
C ASP A 34 -1.39 4.59 -10.89
N GLU A 35 -1.64 5.85 -10.55
CA GLU A 35 -1.70 6.29 -9.14
C GLU A 35 -2.61 7.51 -8.96
N PHE A 36 -3.65 7.57 -9.80
CA PHE A 36 -4.51 8.74 -9.92
C PHE A 36 -5.22 9.15 -8.62
N PHE A 37 -5.76 8.19 -7.85
CA PHE A 37 -6.52 8.49 -6.63
C PHE A 37 -5.64 8.57 -5.38
N ALA A 38 -4.62 7.71 -5.29
CA ALA A 38 -3.61 7.80 -4.24
C ALA A 38 -2.26 7.28 -4.74
N PRO A 39 -1.14 7.94 -4.37
CA PRO A 39 0.20 7.60 -4.83
C PRO A 39 0.65 6.22 -4.32
N ALA A 40 1.39 5.47 -5.15
CA ALA A 40 1.84 4.13 -4.79
C ALA A 40 2.78 4.09 -3.56
N SER A 41 3.51 5.18 -3.31
CA SER A 41 4.42 5.32 -2.18
C SER A 41 3.73 5.19 -0.82
N ARG A 42 2.46 5.63 -0.68
CA ARG A 42 1.72 5.54 0.59
C ARG A 42 1.43 4.10 1.03
N MET A 43 1.45 3.13 0.11
CA MET A 43 1.30 1.71 0.45
C MET A 43 2.47 1.20 1.32
N LEU A 44 3.64 1.83 1.24
CA LEU A 44 4.83 1.46 2.01
C LEU A 44 4.86 2.09 3.41
N ASN A 45 3.84 2.89 3.74
CA ASN A 45 3.73 3.56 5.03
C ASN A 45 3.75 2.53 6.17
N SER A 46 4.64 2.76 7.13
CA SER A 46 4.83 1.87 8.28
C SER A 46 3.68 1.92 9.28
N ALA A 47 2.91 3.01 9.29
CA ALA A 47 1.75 3.18 10.15
C ALA A 47 0.50 2.51 9.56
N SER A 48 -0.41 2.08 10.42
CA SER A 48 -1.72 1.59 9.99
C SER A 48 -2.48 2.69 9.24
N ALA A 49 -3.11 2.32 8.13
CA ALA A 49 -3.92 3.24 7.34
C ALA A 49 -5.07 3.84 8.18
N VAL A 50 -5.32 5.14 7.99
CA VAL A 50 -6.37 5.89 8.69
C VAL A 50 -7.33 6.48 7.67
N PHE A 51 -8.63 6.31 7.90
CA PHE A 51 -9.65 6.97 7.10
C PHE A 51 -9.88 8.40 7.59
N HIS A 52 -9.73 9.37 6.69
CA HIS A 52 -9.91 10.79 6.97
C HIS A 52 -11.24 11.29 6.42
N ALA A 53 -12.31 11.14 7.22
CA ALA A 53 -13.64 11.63 6.85
C ALA A 53 -13.61 13.14 6.51
N GLY A 54 -14.13 13.50 5.34
CA GLY A 54 -14.18 14.90 4.89
C GLY A 54 -12.88 15.47 4.33
N ARG A 55 -11.80 14.68 4.26
CA ARG A 55 -10.54 15.10 3.61
C ARG A 55 -10.55 14.72 2.14
N TYR A 56 -10.29 15.70 1.28
CA TYR A 56 -10.22 15.54 -0.17
C TYR A 56 -8.95 16.20 -0.71
N ASP A 57 -8.43 15.68 -1.81
CA ASP A 57 -7.42 16.32 -2.64
C ASP A 57 -7.99 16.52 -4.06
N ASP A 58 -7.14 16.96 -4.99
CA ASP A 58 -7.54 17.27 -6.37
C ASP A 58 -8.10 16.05 -7.13
N HIS A 59 -7.90 14.83 -6.62
CA HIS A 59 -8.31 13.59 -7.27
C HIS A 59 -9.44 12.86 -6.55
N GLY A 60 -9.90 13.35 -5.40
CA GLY A 60 -11.06 12.79 -4.71
C GLY A 60 -10.88 12.71 -3.20
N GLN A 61 -11.53 11.72 -2.58
CA GLN A 61 -11.36 11.48 -1.15
C GLN A 61 -9.91 11.07 -0.88
N TYR A 62 -9.28 11.71 0.10
CA TYR A 62 -7.92 11.38 0.47
C TYR A 62 -7.86 9.97 1.07
N MET A 63 -6.99 9.13 0.50
CA MET A 63 -6.78 7.76 0.96
C MET A 63 -5.34 7.54 1.42
N GLU A 64 -5.19 6.85 2.54
CA GLU A 64 -3.94 6.22 2.97
C GLU A 64 -3.84 4.86 2.25
N GLY A 65 -2.77 4.66 1.46
CA GLY A 65 -2.60 3.51 0.58
C GLY A 65 -2.41 3.91 -0.89
N TRP A 66 -2.49 2.92 -1.79
CA TRP A 66 -2.38 3.09 -3.24
C TRP A 66 -3.74 2.79 -3.89
N GLU A 67 -4.22 3.70 -4.74
CA GLU A 67 -5.51 3.52 -5.44
C GLU A 67 -5.44 4.01 -6.88
N THR A 68 -5.87 3.14 -7.80
CA THR A 68 -5.86 3.35 -9.25
C THR A 68 -7.27 3.60 -9.79
N ARG A 69 -7.36 4.14 -11.01
CA ARG A 69 -8.64 4.26 -11.71
C ARG A 69 -9.21 2.90 -12.06
N ARG A 70 -10.53 2.81 -12.01
CA ARG A 70 -11.26 1.62 -12.47
C ARG A 70 -10.93 1.30 -13.94
N LYS A 71 -10.25 0.17 -14.15
CA LYS A 71 -9.88 -0.33 -15.48
C LYS A 71 -11.10 -0.99 -16.17
N ARG A 72 -11.27 -0.75 -17.46
CA ARG A 72 -12.28 -1.40 -18.34
C ARG A 72 -11.64 -2.15 -19.51
N VAL A 73 -10.35 -2.45 -19.39
CA VAL A 73 -9.54 -3.18 -20.36
C VAL A 73 -8.84 -4.33 -19.64
N ALA A 74 -8.38 -5.34 -20.38
CA ALA A 74 -7.66 -6.48 -19.83
C ALA A 74 -6.31 -6.06 -19.20
N GLY A 75 -5.84 -6.85 -18.23
CA GLY A 75 -4.58 -6.63 -17.52
C GLY A 75 -4.78 -6.28 -16.04
N TYR A 76 -3.68 -5.96 -15.36
CA TYR A 76 -3.63 -5.68 -13.93
C TYR A 76 -2.94 -4.35 -13.66
N ASP A 77 -3.21 -3.76 -12.50
CA ASP A 77 -2.37 -2.69 -11.98
C ASP A 77 -1.16 -3.28 -11.27
N TRP A 78 -0.01 -2.62 -11.39
CA TRP A 78 1.27 -3.08 -10.86
C TRP A 78 2.04 -1.93 -10.24
N CYS A 79 2.89 -2.26 -9.28
CA CYS A 79 3.86 -1.37 -8.67
C CYS A 79 5.18 -2.12 -8.50
N SER A 80 6.28 -1.51 -8.92
CA SER A 80 7.64 -2.01 -8.68
C SER A 80 8.20 -1.34 -7.42
N VAL A 81 8.61 -2.16 -6.46
CA VAL A 81 9.13 -1.68 -5.17
C VAL A 81 10.61 -2.04 -5.05
N GLN A 82 11.44 -1.04 -4.77
CA GLN A 82 12.78 -1.25 -4.24
C GLN A 82 12.67 -1.56 -2.75
N LEU A 83 13.19 -2.71 -2.34
CA LEU A 83 13.30 -3.05 -0.93
C LEU A 83 14.32 -2.14 -0.24
N GLY A 84 14.09 -1.84 1.05
CA GLY A 84 14.99 -0.99 1.83
C GLY A 84 16.35 -1.64 2.13
N LEU A 85 16.38 -2.98 2.18
CA LEU A 85 17.58 -3.77 2.42
C LEU A 85 17.59 -5.03 1.54
N PRO A 86 18.77 -5.56 1.18
CA PRO A 86 18.88 -6.90 0.57
C PRO A 86 18.34 -7.98 1.51
N GLY A 87 17.68 -9.00 0.97
CA GLY A 87 17.16 -10.10 1.78
C GLY A 87 16.61 -11.26 0.95
N GLN A 88 15.96 -12.20 1.64
CA GLN A 88 15.28 -13.36 1.07
C GLN A 88 13.84 -13.41 1.57
N ILE A 89 12.94 -13.90 0.71
CA ILE A 89 11.49 -14.00 0.95
C ILE A 89 11.10 -15.47 0.97
#